data_AF-A0A9E6CVV6-F1
#
_entry.id   AF-A0A9E6CVV6-F1
#
_cell.length_a   1.000
_cell.length_b   1.000
_cell.length_c   1.000
_cell.angle_alpha   90.00
_cell.angle_beta   90.00
_cell.angle_gamma   90.00
#
_symmetry.space_group_name_H-M   'P 1'
#
loop_
_entity.id
_entity.type
_entity.pdbx_description
1 polymer ?
#
loop_
_entity_poly.entity_id
_entity_poly.type
_entity_poly.pdbx_seq_one_letter_code
_entity_poly.pdbx_strand_id
1 'polypeptide(L)' 'MSADLAVISNPAPRLGNDQMRLERDRFLAFAFCRNDLLIELDAAQVVHFVGGPTGALLGVPPEEMKGTQVS' A
#
# COMPACT_ATOMS: atom_id res chain seq x y z
N MET A 1 -8.74 1.33 -30.30
CA MET A 1 -9.21 0.40 -29.25
C MET A 1 -8.37 -0.85 -29.32
N SER A 2 -8.06 -1.42 -28.15
CA SER A 2 -7.26 -2.63 -27.92
C SER A 2 -5.76 -2.39 -27.74
N ALA A 3 -5.36 -2.21 -26.49
CA ALA A 3 -4.04 -2.55 -25.98
C ALA A 3 -4.24 -3.53 -24.81
N ASP A 4 -3.86 -4.77 -25.08
CA ASP A 4 -3.46 -5.87 -24.20
C ASP A 4 -4.10 -6.04 -22.81
N LEU A 5 -5.10 -6.92 -22.80
CA LEU A 5 -5.62 -7.66 -21.65
C LEU A 5 -4.63 -8.76 -21.19
N ALA A 6 -3.36 -8.42 -20.92
CA ALA A 6 -2.32 -9.39 -20.57
C ALA A 6 -1.59 -9.12 -19.23
N VAL A 7 -1.93 -8.06 -18.50
CA VAL A 7 -1.18 -7.68 -17.29
C VAL A 7 -1.66 -8.41 -16.02
N ILE A 8 -2.82 -9.06 -16.03
CA ILE A 8 -3.50 -9.55 -14.80
C ILE A 8 -3.32 -11.05 -14.53
N SER A 9 -2.45 -11.77 -15.25
CA SER A 9 -2.13 -13.18 -14.93
C SER A 9 -0.70 -13.41 -14.45
N ASN A 10 0.03 -12.37 -14.05
CA ASN A 10 1.38 -12.57 -13.52
C ASN A 10 1.27 -13.00 -12.05
N PRO A 11 1.67 -14.24 -11.65
CA PRO A 11 1.94 -14.49 -10.25
C PRO A 11 2.98 -13.44 -9.83
N ALA A 12 2.75 -12.76 -8.70
CA ALA A 12 3.70 -11.79 -8.16
C ALA A 12 5.11 -12.38 -8.33
N PRO A 13 6.05 -11.65 -8.99
CA PRO A 13 7.35 -12.21 -9.31
C PRO A 13 7.92 -12.83 -8.02
N ARG A 14 8.39 -14.07 -8.10
CA ARG A 14 9.06 -14.71 -6.97
C ARG A 14 10.38 -13.97 -6.76
N LEU A 15 10.31 -12.87 -6.03
CA LEU A 15 11.45 -12.04 -5.67
C LEU A 15 12.41 -12.94 -4.89
N GLY A 16 13.68 -12.97 -5.27
CA GLY A 16 14.70 -13.60 -4.44
C GLY A 16 14.69 -12.97 -3.05
N ASN A 17 15.15 -13.70 -2.03
CA ASN A 17 15.16 -13.21 -0.64
C ASN A 17 15.79 -11.82 -0.50
N ASP A 18 16.82 -11.51 -1.29
CA ASP A 18 17.48 -10.20 -1.26
C ASP A 18 16.62 -9.09 -1.84
N GLN A 19 15.84 -9.39 -2.88
CA GLN A 19 14.89 -8.45 -3.45
C GLN A 19 13.71 -8.21 -2.50
N MET A 20 13.23 -9.25 -1.80
CA MET A 20 12.21 -9.07 -0.74
C MET A 20 12.72 -8.20 0.42
N ARG A 21 13.99 -8.36 0.81
CA ARG A 21 14.63 -7.52 1.84
C ARG A 21 14.77 -6.07 1.37
N LEU A 22 15.15 -5.86 0.12
CA LEU A 22 15.28 -4.51 -0.47
C LEU A 22 13.92 -3.80 -0.55
N GLU A 23 12.87 -4.52 -0.96
CA GLU A 23 11.51 -4.00 -0.94
C GLU A 23 11.07 -3.62 0.46
N ARG A 24 11.26 -4.51 1.44
CA ARG A 24 11.00 -4.22 2.86
C ARG A 24 11.76 -2.99 3.35
N ASP A 25 13.05 -2.89 3.07
CA ASP A 25 13.88 -1.79 3.54
C ASP A 25 13.47 -0.46 2.88
N ARG A 26 13.05 -0.50 1.62
CA ARG A 26 12.45 0.64 0.92
C ARG A 26 11.14 1.06 1.58
N PHE A 27 10.24 0.12 1.91
CA PHE A 27 9.02 0.40 2.67
C PHE A 27 9.31 1.00 4.06
N LEU A 28 10.29 0.46 4.78
CA LEU A 28 10.70 0.97 6.09
C LEU A 28 11.27 2.38 6.00
N ALA A 29 12.10 2.67 5.00
CA ALA A 29 12.62 4.01 4.76
C ALA A 29 11.48 5.02 4.52
N PHE A 30 10.45 4.66 3.73
CA PHE A 30 9.28 5.51 3.55
C PHE A 30 8.46 5.67 4.84
N ALA A 31 8.30 4.62 5.65
CA ALA A 31 7.54 4.70 6.90
C ALA A 31 8.20 5.63 7.93
N PHE A 32 9.53 5.70 7.98
CA PHE A 32 10.27 6.44 9.01
C PHE A 32 10.83 7.79 8.56
N CYS A 33 11.06 8.02 7.26
CA CYS A 33 11.62 9.27 6.76
C CYS A 33 10.55 10.27 6.31
N ARG A 34 9.80 10.84 7.27
CA ARG A 34 9.00 12.08 7.09
C ARG A 34 7.60 11.91 6.45
N ASN A 35 6.92 10.79 6.70
CA ASN A 35 5.50 10.70 6.35
C ASN A 35 4.63 11.01 7.56
N ASP A 36 3.77 12.02 7.42
CA ASP A 36 2.70 12.28 8.38
C ASP A 36 1.67 11.14 8.33
N LEU A 37 1.49 10.50 7.17
CA LEU A 37 0.50 9.45 6.93
C LEU A 37 1.04 8.36 6.01
N LEU A 38 0.79 7.09 6.35
CA LEU A 38 1.13 5.92 5.54
C LEU A 38 -0.12 5.06 5.35
N ILE A 39 -0.45 4.74 4.10
CA ILE A 39 -1.59 3.88 3.74
C ILE A 39 -1.11 2.79 2.77
N GLU A 40 -1.47 1.54 3.03
CA GLU A 40 -1.29 0.41 2.12
C GLU A 40 -2.64 0.05 1.49
N LEU A 41 -2.66 -0.07 0.15
CA LEU A 41 -3.84 -0.43 -0.63
C LEU A 41 -3.57 -1.70 -1.43
N ASP A 42 -4.62 -2.51 -1.65
CA ASP A 42 -4.57 -3.57 -2.67
C ASP A 42 -4.97 -3.06 -4.07
N ALA A 43 -5.02 -3.99 -5.03
CA ALA A 43 -5.40 -3.72 -6.41
C ALA A 43 -6.85 -3.22 -6.58
N ALA A 44 -7.72 -3.46 -5.58
CA ALA A 44 -9.09 -2.95 -5.54
C ALA A 44 -9.19 -1.62 -4.77
N GLN A 45 -8.05 -1.00 -4.43
CA GLN A 45 -7.96 0.22 -3.62
C GLN A 45 -8.55 0.06 -2.21
N VAL A 46 -8.53 -1.17 -1.68
CA VAL A 46 -8.96 -1.45 -0.31
C VAL A 46 -7.78 -1.24 0.65
N VAL A 47 -8.03 -0.56 1.76
CA VAL A 47 -7.01 -0.26 2.78
C VAL A 47 -6.67 -1.50 3.60
N HIS A 48 -5.41 -1.94 3.55
CA HIS A 48 -4.87 -3.05 4.35
C HIS A 48 -4.08 -2.58 5.58
N PHE A 49 -3.42 -1.43 5.47
CA PHE A 49 -2.68 -0.80 6.55
C PHE A 49 -2.88 0.71 6.54
N VAL A 50 -2.93 1.31 7.72
CA VAL A 50 -2.92 2.76 7.90
C VAL A 50 -2.11 3.10 9.15
N GLY A 51 -1.29 4.14 9.08
CA GLY A 51 -0.47 4.63 10.19
C GLY A 51 -0.24 6.14 10.09
N GLY A 52 -0.13 6.82 11.23
CA GLY A 52 -0.11 8.29 11.31
C GLY A 52 -1.40 8.86 11.92
N PRO A 53 -1.52 10.18 12.07
CA PRO A 53 -2.64 10.83 12.75
C PRO A 53 -3.83 11.01 11.79
N THR A 54 -4.40 9.91 11.29
CA THR A 54 -5.50 9.93 10.30
C THR A 54 -6.72 10.71 10.79
N GLY A 55 -7.04 10.65 12.09
CA GLY A 55 -8.15 11.42 12.65
C GLY A 55 -7.92 12.94 12.53
N ALA A 56 -6.68 13.40 12.69
CA ALA A 56 -6.35 14.82 12.56
C ALA A 56 -6.25 15.27 11.09
N LEU A 57 -5.78 14.39 10.20
CA LEU A 57 -5.52 14.74 8.80
C LEU A 57 -6.72 14.48 7.87
N LEU A 58 -7.48 13.43 8.12
CA LEU A 58 -8.58 12.94 7.28
C LEU A 58 -9.94 12.99 7.97
N GLY A 59 -9.99 13.26 9.27
CA GLY A 59 -11.24 13.26 10.05
C GLY A 59 -11.79 11.86 10.35
N VAL A 60 -11.07 10.80 10.00
CA VAL A 60 -11.48 9.40 10.19
C VAL A 60 -10.37 8.65 10.93
N PRO A 61 -10.69 7.93 12.02
CA PRO A 61 -9.68 7.23 12.78
C PRO A 61 -9.24 5.93 12.07
N PRO A 62 -8.04 5.40 12.38
CA PRO A 62 -7.44 4.25 11.68
C PRO A 62 -8.34 3.01 11.59
N GLU A 63 -9.07 2.72 12.68
CA GLU A 63 -9.97 1.59 12.84
C GLU A 63 -11.16 1.61 11.87
N GLU A 64 -11.58 2.79 11.43
CA GLU A 64 -12.68 2.95 10.48
C GLU A 64 -12.19 2.92 9.03
N MET A 65 -10.90 3.08 8.79
CA MET A 65 -10.32 3.09 7.45
C MET A 65 -9.99 1.69 6.94
N LYS A 66 -9.58 0.77 7.81
CA LYS A 66 -9.16 -0.57 7.39
C LYS A 66 -10.31 -1.35 6.75
N GLY A 67 -10.08 -1.92 5.57
CA GLY A 67 -11.07 -2.66 4.80
C GLY A 67 -12.05 -1.77 4.00
N THR A 68 -11.89 -0.46 4.05
CA THR A 68 -12.66 0.47 3.20
C THR A 68 -11.98 0.68 1.86
N GLN A 69 -12.77 1.00 0.84
CA GLN A 69 -12.28 1.35 -0.49
C GLN A 69 -12.08 2.86 -0.59
N VAL A 70 -10.92 3.29 -1.09
CA VAL A 70 -10.65 4.70 -1.38
C VAL A 70 -11.31 5.06 -2.72
N SER A 71 -12.32 5.94 -2.69
CA SER A 71 -13.07 6.43 -3.86
C SER A 71 -12.75 7.87 -4.24
#